data_AF-A0A0A0NP87-F1
#
_entry.id   AF-A0A0A0NP87-F1
#
_cell.length_a   1.000
_cell.length_b   1.000
_cell.length_c   1.000
_cell.angle_alpha   90.00
_cell.angle_beta   90.00
_cell.angle_gamma   90.00
#
_symmetry.space_group_name_H-M   'P 1'
#
loop_
_entity.id
_entity.type
_entity.pdbx_description
1 polymer ?
#
loop_
_entity_poly.entity_id
_entity_poly.type
_entity_poly.pdbx_seq_one_letter_code
_entity_poly.pdbx_strand_id
1 'polypeptide(L)'
;MAEPLSAAKFLAALKAEGVAVVEVGDWRHHNREGHGPWGSVHGVMIHHTVTSGTQDSVDICRNGYASLPGPLCHGVIDKDGVVHLVGYGRANHAGGGDPAVLRHVTAEDYGTRPPAPTRGNANGIDGNRAFYGFESVNLGDGKDPWTEAQLEAIEKVSAAICRAHGWTARSVIGHLEWSNDKIDPRGFGMPDMRDRIADRLKTKPSSPTAGTYTVGKGDTLWSIAASKLGNGSRWTEIAKLNKLADADQIVPGQKLKLPKK
;
A
#
# COMPACT_ATOMS: atom_id res chain seq x y z
N MET A 1 12.69 -4.68 16.73
CA MET A 1 12.60 -3.81 15.54
C MET A 1 12.20 -4.67 14.35
N ALA A 2 11.39 -4.17 13.41
CA ALA A 2 10.88 -5.02 12.33
C ALA A 2 11.83 -5.04 11.11
N GLU A 3 12.14 -6.24 10.63
CA GLU A 3 12.88 -6.41 9.38
C GLU A 3 12.00 -6.00 8.19
N PRO A 4 12.55 -5.34 7.16
CA PRO A 4 11.79 -5.06 5.96
C PRO A 4 11.27 -6.35 5.31
N LEU A 5 10.08 -6.30 4.70
CA LEU A 5 9.59 -7.39 3.87
C LEU A 5 10.54 -7.58 2.68
N SER A 6 10.65 -8.80 2.15
CA SER A 6 11.21 -8.95 0.80
C SER A 6 10.26 -8.33 -0.23
N ALA A 7 10.78 -7.87 -1.37
CA ALA A 7 9.96 -7.28 -2.44
C ALA A 7 8.80 -8.20 -2.86
N ALA A 8 9.05 -9.52 -2.89
CA ALA A 8 8.02 -10.52 -3.18
C ALA A 8 6.93 -10.57 -2.10
N LYS A 9 7.30 -10.54 -0.81
CA LYS A 9 6.33 -10.52 0.30
C LYS A 9 5.54 -9.22 0.34
N PHE A 10 6.18 -8.09 0.05
CA PHE A 10 5.51 -6.80 -0.06
C PHE A 10 4.45 -6.79 -1.17
N LEU A 11 4.82 -7.18 -2.40
CA LEU A 11 3.87 -7.28 -3.50
C LEU A 11 2.71 -8.24 -3.18
N ALA A 12 3.02 -9.39 -2.58
CA ALA A 12 2.01 -10.37 -2.19
C ALA A 12 1.05 -9.81 -1.14
N ALA A 13 1.54 -9.07 -0.14
CA ALA A 13 0.71 -8.41 0.86
C ALA A 13 -0.24 -7.38 0.23
N LEU A 14 0.26 -6.52 -0.66
CA LEU A 14 -0.56 -5.54 -1.37
C LEU A 14 -1.67 -6.22 -2.20
N LYS A 15 -1.31 -7.25 -2.99
CA LYS A 15 -2.29 -8.01 -3.80
C LYS A 15 -3.32 -8.73 -2.92
N ALA A 16 -2.90 -9.27 -1.77
CA ALA A 16 -3.80 -9.93 -0.82
C ALA A 16 -4.82 -8.96 -0.21
N GLU A 17 -4.46 -7.69 0.01
CA GLU A 17 -5.36 -6.64 0.49
C GLU A 17 -6.20 -6.01 -0.65
N GLY A 18 -6.12 -6.55 -1.87
CA GLY A 18 -6.93 -6.13 -3.01
C GLY A 18 -6.45 -4.84 -3.69
N VAL A 19 -5.18 -4.46 -3.49
CA VAL A 19 -4.57 -3.31 -4.17
C VAL A 19 -4.46 -3.60 -5.67
N ALA A 20 -4.91 -2.66 -6.52
CA ALA A 20 -4.63 -2.68 -7.94
C ALA A 20 -3.19 -2.22 -8.16
N VAL A 21 -2.31 -3.14 -8.57
CA VAL A 21 -0.87 -2.87 -8.68
C VAL A 21 -0.42 -2.87 -10.15
N VAL A 22 0.37 -1.86 -10.50
CA VAL A 22 1.20 -1.82 -11.71
C VAL A 22 2.66 -1.86 -11.29
N GLU A 23 3.45 -2.72 -11.93
CA GLU A 23 4.87 -2.87 -11.66
C GLU A 23 5.67 -2.07 -12.70
N VAL A 24 6.40 -1.03 -12.27
CA VAL A 24 7.09 -0.11 -13.20
C VAL A 24 8.56 -0.50 -13.31
N GLY A 25 9.00 -0.88 -14.51
CA GLY A 25 10.39 -1.29 -14.78
C GLY A 25 10.91 -2.32 -13.77
N ASP A 26 12.21 -2.25 -13.46
CA ASP A 26 12.81 -3.07 -12.38
C ASP A 26 12.64 -2.43 -10.99
N TRP A 27 11.39 -2.20 -10.56
CA TRP A 27 11.10 -1.58 -9.26
C TRP A 27 11.69 -2.37 -8.08
N ARG A 28 11.91 -3.69 -8.23
CA ARG A 28 12.38 -4.57 -7.15
C ARG A 28 13.82 -4.29 -6.73
N HIS A 29 14.64 -3.81 -7.65
CA HIS A 29 16.06 -3.51 -7.44
C HIS A 29 16.36 -2.02 -7.67
N HIS A 30 15.33 -1.19 -7.86
CA HIS A 30 15.49 0.26 -8.00
C HIS A 30 15.39 0.92 -6.63
N ASN A 31 16.53 1.35 -6.09
CA ASN A 31 16.62 1.93 -4.76
C ASN A 31 17.86 2.84 -4.62
N ARG A 32 18.06 3.38 -3.42
CA ARG A 32 19.20 4.22 -3.03
C ARG A 32 20.22 3.43 -2.20
N GLU A 33 20.50 2.18 -2.57
CA GLU A 33 21.62 1.42 -2.02
C GLU A 33 22.91 2.25 -2.03
N GLY A 34 23.73 2.11 -0.98
CA GLY A 34 24.93 2.94 -0.78
C GLY A 34 24.70 4.27 -0.06
N HIS A 35 23.45 4.69 0.17
CA HIS A 35 23.11 5.92 0.93
C HIS A 35 22.68 5.65 2.37
N GLY A 36 23.17 4.56 2.95
CA GLY A 36 22.83 4.10 4.30
C GLY A 36 21.93 2.86 4.31
N PRO A 37 21.77 2.22 5.48
CA PRO A 37 20.95 1.02 5.60
C PRO A 37 19.47 1.34 5.39
N TRP A 38 18.74 0.37 4.82
CA TRP A 38 17.28 0.34 4.91
C TRP A 38 16.87 -0.63 6.00
N GLY A 39 15.94 -0.21 6.84
CA GLY A 39 15.53 -0.98 8.00
C GLY A 39 16.42 -0.77 9.24
N SER A 40 15.94 -1.15 10.42
CA SER A 40 14.58 -1.65 10.68
C SER A 40 13.48 -0.63 10.33
N VAL A 41 12.35 -1.14 9.90
CA VAL A 41 11.18 -0.34 9.49
C VAL A 41 10.18 -0.25 10.63
N HIS A 42 9.42 0.83 10.65
CA HIS A 42 8.55 1.22 11.75
C HIS A 42 7.17 1.73 11.31
N GLY A 43 6.94 1.89 10.00
CA GLY A 43 5.63 2.32 9.53
C GLY A 43 5.50 2.58 8.04
N VAL A 44 4.35 3.13 7.69
CA VAL A 44 4.00 3.62 6.35
C VAL A 44 3.87 5.14 6.40
N MET A 45 4.46 5.81 5.42
CA MET A 45 4.40 7.26 5.30
C MET A 45 3.65 7.64 4.02
N ILE A 46 2.62 8.48 4.19
CA ILE A 46 1.79 8.97 3.09
C ILE A 46 2.23 10.38 2.70
N HIS A 47 2.35 10.59 1.40
CA HIS A 47 2.80 11.83 0.76
C HIS A 47 1.80 12.25 -0.31
N HIS A 48 1.91 13.50 -0.77
CA HIS A 48 1.40 13.90 -2.08
C HIS A 48 2.51 14.43 -2.98
N THR A 49 2.36 14.21 -4.28
CA THR A 49 3.44 14.46 -5.25
C THR A 49 3.68 15.93 -5.59
N VAL A 50 2.69 16.81 -5.38
CA VAL A 50 2.68 18.19 -5.91
C VAL A 50 2.77 18.19 -7.43
N THR A 51 2.16 17.19 -8.06
CA THR A 51 2.12 17.01 -9.52
C THR A 51 0.71 16.65 -9.96
N SER A 52 0.50 16.64 -11.27
CA SER A 52 -0.69 16.12 -11.93
C SER A 52 -0.29 15.12 -13.02
N GLY A 53 -1.25 14.32 -13.47
CA GLY A 53 -1.03 13.29 -14.49
C GLY A 53 -0.33 12.05 -13.93
N THR A 54 -0.90 10.87 -14.20
CA THR A 54 -0.36 9.60 -13.69
C THR A 54 1.06 9.34 -14.20
N GLN A 55 1.29 9.44 -15.50
CA GLN A 55 2.58 9.09 -16.10
C GLN A 55 3.70 10.02 -15.61
N ASP A 56 3.49 11.34 -15.66
CA ASP A 56 4.48 12.32 -15.20
C ASP A 56 4.82 12.14 -13.72
N SER A 57 3.82 11.83 -12.89
CA SER A 57 4.00 11.56 -11.46
C SER A 57 4.76 10.25 -11.20
N VAL A 58 4.49 9.21 -11.99
CA VAL A 58 5.24 7.95 -11.91
C VAL A 58 6.70 8.16 -12.33
N ASP A 59 6.94 8.92 -13.39
CA ASP A 59 8.28 9.16 -13.91
C ASP A 59 9.13 10.01 -12.95
N ILE A 60 8.57 11.07 -12.36
CA ILE A 60 9.28 11.87 -11.36
C ILE A 60 9.53 11.06 -10.07
N CYS A 61 8.57 10.27 -9.60
CA CYS A 61 8.78 9.46 -8.40
C CYS A 61 9.76 8.31 -8.63
N ARG A 62 9.81 7.74 -9.84
CA ARG A 62 10.80 6.71 -10.18
C ARG A 62 12.20 7.29 -10.31
N ASN A 63 12.35 8.32 -11.13
CA ASN A 63 13.66 8.81 -11.56
C ASN A 63 14.23 9.86 -10.60
N GLY A 64 13.35 10.62 -9.93
CA GLY A 64 13.71 11.84 -9.22
C GLY A 64 14.20 12.92 -10.19
N TYR A 65 14.99 13.84 -9.66
CA TYR A 65 15.62 14.93 -10.40
C TYR A 65 17.02 15.22 -9.84
N ALA A 66 17.77 16.12 -10.49
CA ALA A 66 19.21 16.30 -10.23
C ALA A 66 19.57 16.52 -8.74
N SER A 67 18.79 17.31 -8.01
CA SER A 67 19.01 17.56 -6.58
C SER A 67 18.33 16.56 -5.63
N LEU A 68 17.45 15.69 -6.14
CA LEU A 68 16.79 14.63 -5.38
C LEU A 68 16.60 13.38 -6.26
N PRO A 69 17.63 12.51 -6.37
CA PRO A 69 17.56 11.31 -7.18
C PRO A 69 16.53 10.31 -6.65
N GLY A 70 15.84 9.62 -7.56
CA GLY A 70 14.86 8.60 -7.24
C GLY A 70 15.47 7.25 -6.82
N PRO A 71 14.63 6.31 -6.35
CA PRO A 71 13.18 6.47 -6.21
C PRO A 71 12.80 7.38 -5.04
N LEU A 72 11.74 8.15 -5.24
CA LEU A 72 11.16 9.06 -4.24
C LEU A 72 10.08 8.39 -3.39
N CYS A 73 9.75 7.12 -3.64
CA CYS A 73 8.80 6.33 -2.86
C CYS A 73 8.90 4.84 -3.24
N HIS A 74 8.11 4.00 -2.57
CA HIS A 74 7.95 2.59 -2.92
C HIS A 74 6.82 2.41 -3.95
N GLY A 75 5.78 3.25 -3.88
CA GLY A 75 4.70 3.26 -4.85
C GLY A 75 4.02 4.61 -5.00
N VAL A 76 3.49 4.86 -6.20
CA VAL A 76 2.68 6.04 -6.55
C VAL A 76 1.20 5.63 -6.63
N ILE A 77 0.32 6.37 -5.97
CA ILE A 77 -1.13 6.15 -5.98
C ILE A 77 -1.79 7.19 -6.88
N ASP A 78 -2.32 6.75 -8.02
CA ASP A 78 -2.99 7.66 -8.95
C ASP A 78 -4.43 8.00 -8.53
N LYS A 79 -5.09 8.86 -9.31
CA LYS A 79 -6.47 9.32 -9.05
C LYS A 79 -7.51 8.21 -9.21
N ASP A 80 -7.17 7.11 -9.88
CA ASP A 80 -8.05 5.94 -10.04
C ASP A 80 -7.79 4.88 -8.94
N GLY A 81 -6.88 5.16 -8.00
CA GLY A 81 -6.53 4.24 -6.92
C GLY A 81 -5.61 3.09 -7.36
N VAL A 82 -4.98 3.20 -8.54
CA VAL A 82 -3.96 2.24 -8.97
C VAL A 82 -2.62 2.60 -8.34
N VAL A 83 -1.93 1.59 -7.83
CA VAL A 83 -0.63 1.71 -7.15
C VAL A 83 0.48 1.26 -8.10
N HIS A 84 1.29 2.21 -8.53
CA HIS A 84 2.43 2.01 -9.42
C HIS A 84 3.69 1.81 -8.58
N LEU A 85 4.22 0.60 -8.51
CA LEU A 85 5.45 0.30 -7.76
C LEU A 85 6.66 0.78 -8.56
N VAL A 86 7.39 1.75 -8.00
CA VAL A 86 8.48 2.45 -8.69
C VAL A 86 9.86 2.14 -8.13
N GLY A 87 9.96 1.67 -6.89
CA GLY A 87 11.22 1.32 -6.24
C GLY A 87 11.01 0.46 -4.99
N TYR A 88 12.06 -0.18 -4.50
CA TYR A 88 12.00 -1.02 -3.32
C TYR A 88 13.32 -1.13 -2.58
N GLY A 89 13.32 -0.81 -1.29
CA GLY A 89 14.52 -0.63 -0.49
C GLY A 89 14.58 0.79 0.06
N ARG A 90 15.79 1.30 0.30
CA ARG A 90 15.97 2.70 0.70
C ARG A 90 15.46 3.61 -0.42
N ALA A 91 14.48 4.48 -0.14
CA ALA A 91 13.96 5.49 -1.06
C ALA A 91 14.14 6.90 -0.48
N ASN A 92 14.22 7.92 -1.33
CA ASN A 92 14.39 9.33 -0.94
C ASN A 92 13.02 10.01 -0.75
N HIS A 93 12.33 9.71 0.34
CA HIS A 93 10.94 10.15 0.56
C HIS A 93 10.74 10.94 1.87
N ALA A 94 11.09 10.34 3.01
CA ALA A 94 10.85 10.92 4.33
C ALA A 94 11.86 12.02 4.69
N GLY A 95 13.13 11.86 4.29
CA GLY A 95 14.21 12.73 4.73
C GLY A 95 14.37 12.74 6.26
N GLY A 96 14.98 13.80 6.80
CA GLY A 96 15.12 13.97 8.25
C GLY A 96 13.79 14.34 8.91
N GLY A 97 13.52 13.78 10.10
CA GLY A 97 12.37 14.20 10.92
C GLY A 97 12.58 13.96 12.40
N ASP A 98 11.51 14.12 13.17
CA ASP A 98 11.57 14.24 14.62
C ASP A 98 11.79 12.87 15.31
N PRO A 99 12.89 12.68 16.06
CA PRO A 99 13.12 11.43 16.78
C PRO A 99 12.02 11.08 17.78
N ALA A 100 11.33 12.07 18.37
CA ALA A 100 10.21 11.80 19.27
C ALA A 100 9.04 11.18 18.52
N VAL A 101 8.72 11.67 17.32
CA VAL A 101 7.70 11.06 16.46
C VAL A 101 8.07 9.62 16.14
N LEU A 102 9.32 9.35 15.75
CA LEU A 102 9.76 7.98 15.45
C LEU A 102 9.58 7.04 16.64
N ARG A 103 9.93 7.49 17.85
CA ARG A 103 9.76 6.69 19.07
C ARG A 103 8.30 6.32 19.31
N HIS A 104 7.39 7.30 19.23
CA HIS A 104 5.97 7.08 19.47
C HIS A 104 5.30 6.24 18.38
N VAL A 105 5.72 6.41 17.12
CA VAL A 105 5.27 5.54 16.02
C VAL A 105 5.77 4.11 16.21
N THR A 106 7.04 3.93 16.60
CA THR A 106 7.61 2.61 16.89
C THR A 106 6.92 1.90 18.04
N ALA A 107 6.53 2.64 19.08
CA ALA A 107 5.83 2.10 20.26
C ALA A 107 4.31 1.99 20.05
N GLU A 108 3.78 2.59 18.99
CA GLU A 108 2.34 2.71 18.72
C GLU A 108 1.55 3.27 19.92
N ASP A 109 2.13 4.19 20.68
CA ASP A 109 1.65 4.62 22.01
C ASP A 109 1.04 6.04 22.04
N TYR A 110 0.85 6.67 20.89
CA TYR A 110 0.20 7.98 20.79
C TYR A 110 -1.32 7.88 20.60
N GLY A 111 -2.02 9.00 20.83
CA GLY A 111 -3.48 9.11 20.66
C GLY A 111 -3.92 9.19 19.20
N THR A 112 -4.66 10.25 18.85
CA THR A 112 -5.15 10.48 17.48
C THR A 112 -4.05 10.94 16.51
N ARG A 113 -2.99 11.55 17.04
CA ARG A 113 -1.87 12.13 16.29
C ARG A 113 -0.56 11.88 17.05
N PRO A 114 0.58 11.63 16.36
CA PRO A 114 1.90 11.69 16.99
C PRO A 114 2.17 13.07 17.62
N PRO A 115 3.19 13.22 18.47
CA PRO A 115 3.61 14.53 18.97
C PRO A 115 3.84 15.51 17.82
N ALA A 116 3.57 16.80 18.06
CA ALA A 116 3.84 17.83 17.08
C ALA A 116 5.33 17.82 16.71
N PRO A 117 5.70 17.65 15.43
CA PRO A 117 7.09 17.63 15.03
C PRO A 117 7.72 19.02 15.13
N THR A 118 9.04 19.06 15.23
CA THR A 118 9.83 20.30 15.19
C THR A 118 10.24 20.69 13.76
N ARG A 119 10.60 21.98 13.55
CA ARG A 119 11.14 22.52 12.27
C ARG A 119 12.66 22.39 12.23
N GLY A 120 13.23 22.20 11.05
CA GLY A 120 14.65 22.44 10.81
C GLY A 120 15.62 21.43 11.45
N ASN A 121 15.14 20.26 11.88
CA ASN A 121 15.94 19.05 12.13
C ASN A 121 17.31 19.23 12.83
N ALA A 122 17.40 20.08 13.86
CA ALA A 122 18.65 20.26 14.62
C ALA A 122 19.21 18.95 15.21
N ASN A 123 18.34 17.96 15.46
CA ASN A 123 18.67 16.60 15.87
C ASN A 123 17.93 15.54 15.01
N GLY A 124 17.65 15.85 13.74
CA GLY A 124 16.80 15.01 12.88
C GLY A 124 17.39 13.61 12.67
N ILE A 125 16.52 12.60 12.62
CA ILE A 125 16.89 11.23 12.27
C ILE A 125 16.44 10.89 10.85
N ASP A 126 17.21 10.05 10.15
CA ASP A 126 16.89 9.61 8.79
C ASP A 126 15.60 8.77 8.78
N GLY A 127 14.54 9.30 8.18
CA GLY A 127 13.28 8.59 7.97
C GLY A 127 13.31 7.67 6.76
N ASN A 128 14.21 7.89 5.78
CA ASN A 128 14.27 7.10 4.55
C ASN A 128 14.63 5.62 4.82
N ARG A 129 15.29 5.35 5.95
CA ARG A 129 15.55 3.98 6.41
C ARG A 129 14.35 3.33 7.10
N ALA A 130 13.43 4.12 7.66
CA ALA A 130 12.50 3.68 8.70
C ALA A 130 11.07 3.43 8.19
N PHE A 131 10.72 3.88 6.99
CA PHE A 131 9.33 3.86 6.52
C PHE A 131 9.19 3.27 5.12
N TYR A 132 8.02 2.69 4.84
CA TYR A 132 7.54 2.48 3.48
C TYR A 132 6.83 3.76 3.02
N GLY A 133 7.33 4.43 1.98
CA GLY A 133 6.75 5.65 1.42
C GLY A 133 5.79 5.41 0.26
N PHE A 134 4.61 6.05 0.29
CA PHE A 134 3.68 6.11 -0.84
C PHE A 134 3.38 7.56 -1.20
N GLU A 135 3.55 7.87 -2.48
CA GLU A 135 3.29 9.18 -3.08
C GLU A 135 1.93 9.18 -3.76
N SER A 136 1.06 10.13 -3.45
CA SER A 136 -0.28 10.18 -4.08
C SER A 136 -0.36 11.34 -5.05
N VAL A 137 -0.84 11.08 -6.28
CA VAL A 137 -0.99 12.10 -7.32
C VAL A 137 -1.99 13.15 -6.86
N ASN A 138 -1.47 14.30 -6.42
CA ASN A 138 -2.25 15.43 -5.95
C ASN A 138 -1.40 16.72 -6.00
N LEU A 139 -2.03 17.85 -6.33
CA LEU A 139 -1.37 19.16 -6.38
C LEU A 139 -0.93 19.69 -5.01
N GLY A 140 -1.49 19.19 -3.90
CA GLY A 140 -1.13 19.61 -2.54
C GLY A 140 -1.56 21.03 -2.16
N ASP A 141 -2.43 21.65 -2.97
CA ASP A 141 -2.91 23.01 -2.78
C ASP A 141 -4.12 23.12 -1.83
N GLY A 142 -4.65 21.96 -1.40
CA GLY A 142 -5.86 21.85 -0.59
C GLY A 142 -7.16 22.06 -1.38
N LYS A 143 -7.10 22.12 -2.71
CA LYS A 143 -8.24 22.26 -3.62
C LYS A 143 -8.37 21.06 -4.55
N ASP A 144 -7.26 20.49 -5.00
CA ASP A 144 -7.26 19.27 -5.81
C ASP A 144 -7.88 18.11 -5.02
N PRO A 145 -9.03 17.57 -5.48
CA PRO A 145 -9.76 16.57 -4.72
C PRO A 145 -9.00 15.26 -4.59
N TRP A 146 -9.13 14.65 -3.42
CA TRP A 146 -8.80 13.25 -3.20
C TRP A 146 -10.00 12.41 -3.63
N THR A 147 -9.82 11.55 -4.63
CA THR A 147 -10.89 10.64 -5.05
C THR A 147 -11.08 9.55 -4.00
N GLU A 148 -12.30 9.00 -3.90
CA GLU A 148 -12.54 7.88 -2.98
C GLU A 148 -11.68 6.66 -3.33
N ALA A 149 -11.41 6.42 -4.62
CA ALA A 149 -10.53 5.34 -5.07
C ALA A 149 -9.08 5.54 -4.57
N GLN A 150 -8.58 6.78 -4.60
CA GLN A 150 -7.25 7.10 -4.07
C GLN A 150 -7.19 6.94 -2.55
N LEU A 151 -8.21 7.39 -1.81
CA LEU A 151 -8.30 7.19 -0.35
C LEU A 151 -8.39 5.71 0.02
N GLU A 152 -9.19 4.92 -0.70
CA GLU A 152 -9.28 3.48 -0.52
C GLU A 152 -7.94 2.78 -0.82
N ALA A 153 -7.20 3.25 -1.82
CA ALA A 153 -5.87 2.71 -2.11
C ALA A 153 -4.87 3.00 -0.99
N ILE A 154 -4.85 4.22 -0.42
CA ILE A 154 -4.04 4.56 0.77
C ILE A 154 -4.38 3.63 1.94
N GLU A 155 -5.67 3.44 2.20
CA GLU A 155 -6.18 2.55 3.24
C GLU A 155 -5.70 1.10 3.04
N LYS A 156 -5.82 0.57 1.81
CA LYS A 156 -5.41 -0.80 1.46
C LYS A 156 -3.89 -0.99 1.56
N VAL A 157 -3.07 -0.11 0.99
CA VAL A 157 -1.61 -0.29 1.07
C VAL A 157 -1.12 -0.23 2.51
N SER A 158 -1.70 0.67 3.30
CA SER A 158 -1.35 0.82 4.71
C SER A 158 -1.76 -0.40 5.53
N ALA A 159 -3.01 -0.86 5.38
CA ALA A 159 -3.49 -2.06 6.08
C ALA A 159 -2.70 -3.32 5.68
N ALA A 160 -2.35 -3.48 4.40
CA ALA A 160 -1.56 -4.61 3.91
C ALA A 160 -0.21 -4.71 4.63
N ILE A 161 0.49 -3.59 4.73
CA ILE A 161 1.83 -3.52 5.35
C ILE A 161 1.71 -3.67 6.87
N CYS A 162 0.77 -2.96 7.51
CA CYS A 162 0.54 -3.11 8.95
C CYS A 162 0.21 -4.56 9.31
N ARG A 163 -0.67 -5.22 8.54
CA ARG A 163 -1.03 -6.63 8.75
C ARG A 163 0.17 -7.56 8.59
N ALA A 164 1.04 -7.29 7.62
CA ALA A 164 2.23 -8.11 7.38
C ALA A 164 3.27 -8.00 8.51
N HIS A 165 3.34 -6.85 9.19
CA HIS A 165 4.24 -6.61 10.32
C HIS A 165 3.61 -6.85 11.70
N GLY A 166 2.29 -7.03 11.76
CA GLY A 166 1.55 -7.09 13.04
C GLY A 166 1.39 -5.72 13.71
N TRP A 167 1.49 -4.63 12.95
CA TRP A 167 1.28 -3.26 13.42
C TRP A 167 -0.19 -2.88 13.43
N THR A 168 -0.50 -1.83 14.18
CA THR A 168 -1.78 -1.14 14.15
C THR A 168 -1.78 0.00 13.12
N ALA A 169 -2.91 0.71 13.00
CA ALA A 169 -3.00 1.93 12.20
C ALA A 169 -2.09 3.06 12.71
N ARG A 170 -1.59 2.99 13.96
CA ARG A 170 -0.63 3.97 14.52
C ARG A 170 0.76 3.88 13.91
N SER A 171 1.04 2.85 13.13
CA SER A 171 2.25 2.81 12.30
C SER A 171 2.11 3.60 10.98
N VAL A 172 1.01 4.33 10.77
CA VAL A 172 0.72 5.05 9.52
C VAL A 172 0.62 6.55 9.79
N ILE A 173 1.53 7.33 9.18
CA ILE A 173 1.63 8.77 9.38
C ILE A 173 1.72 9.54 8.06
N GLY A 174 1.29 10.80 8.06
CA GLY A 174 1.59 11.74 6.99
C GLY A 174 2.99 12.35 7.13
N HIS A 175 3.58 12.85 6.04
CA HIS A 175 4.88 13.54 6.12
C HIS A 175 4.85 14.79 7.03
N LEU A 176 3.71 15.48 7.09
CA LEU A 176 3.41 16.61 7.98
C LEU A 176 3.36 16.22 9.46
N GLU A 177 3.20 14.93 9.77
CA GLU A 177 3.26 14.40 11.13
C GLU A 177 4.69 13.96 11.49
N TRP A 178 5.57 13.79 10.49
CA TRP A 178 6.97 13.41 10.63
C TRP A 178 7.91 14.61 10.85
N SER A 179 7.68 15.71 10.13
CA SER A 179 8.49 16.93 10.18
C SER A 179 7.61 18.17 10.00
N ASN A 180 7.92 19.25 10.73
CA ASN A 180 7.21 20.52 10.61
C ASN A 180 7.69 21.37 9.41
N ASP A 181 8.66 20.86 8.63
CA ASP A 181 9.05 21.42 7.33
C ASP A 181 8.16 20.89 6.19
N LYS A 182 7.20 20.02 6.51
CA LYS A 182 6.36 19.29 5.56
C LYS A 182 4.89 19.62 5.79
N ILE A 183 4.14 19.64 4.70
CA ILE A 183 2.71 20.01 4.69
C ILE A 183 1.81 18.88 4.22
N ASP A 184 2.40 17.80 3.71
CA ASP A 184 1.73 16.73 3.00
C ASP A 184 1.45 15.50 3.90
N PRO A 185 0.36 14.75 3.68
CA PRO A 185 -0.68 15.01 2.70
C PRO A 185 -1.64 16.11 3.17
N ARG A 186 -1.90 17.09 2.30
CA ARG A 186 -2.92 18.12 2.50
C ARG A 186 -4.25 17.74 1.85
N GLY A 187 -5.34 17.85 2.58
CA GLY A 187 -6.71 17.74 2.06
C GLY A 187 -7.62 16.74 2.78
N PHE A 188 -7.06 15.68 3.36
CA PHE A 188 -7.77 14.77 4.27
C PHE A 188 -7.04 14.70 5.64
N GLY A 189 -7.76 14.28 6.68
CA GLY A 189 -7.20 14.10 8.02
C GLY A 189 -6.53 12.75 8.17
N MET A 190 -5.25 12.74 8.59
CA MET A 190 -4.58 11.48 8.95
C MET A 190 -5.24 10.70 10.09
N PRO A 191 -5.88 11.33 11.12
CA PRO A 191 -6.69 10.60 12.09
C PRO A 191 -7.83 9.79 11.43
N ASP A 192 -8.61 10.41 10.54
CA ASP A 192 -9.71 9.74 9.85
C ASP A 192 -9.21 8.59 8.96
N MET A 193 -8.07 8.79 8.29
CA MET A 193 -7.43 7.72 7.52
C MET A 193 -6.99 6.56 8.40
N ARG A 194 -6.44 6.84 9.59
CA ARG A 194 -6.09 5.78 10.56
C ARG A 194 -7.31 5.04 11.08
N ASP A 195 -8.46 5.71 11.26
CA ASP A 195 -9.70 5.04 11.62
C ASP A 195 -10.17 4.08 10.53
N ARG A 196 -10.12 4.50 9.25
CA ARG A 196 -10.39 3.62 8.09
C ARG A 196 -9.47 2.40 8.06
N ILE A 197 -8.17 2.61 8.30
CA ILE A 197 -7.18 1.52 8.35
C ILE A 197 -7.45 0.59 9.52
N ALA A 198 -7.76 1.11 10.71
CA ALA A 198 -8.07 0.31 11.88
C ALA A 198 -9.31 -0.56 11.65
N ASP A 199 -10.35 -0.01 11.01
CA ASP A 199 -11.55 -0.75 10.63
C ASP A 199 -11.24 -1.86 9.62
N ARG A 200 -10.45 -1.57 8.60
CA ARG A 200 -9.99 -2.58 7.64
C ARG A 200 -9.21 -3.70 8.31
N LEU A 201 -8.32 -3.37 9.24
CA LEU A 201 -7.49 -4.36 9.96
C LEU A 201 -8.31 -5.35 10.80
N LYS A 202 -9.50 -4.96 11.30
CA LYS A 202 -10.42 -5.84 12.04
C LYS A 202 -10.94 -7.01 11.20
N THR A 203 -11.00 -6.86 9.89
CA THR A 203 -11.49 -7.89 8.96
C THR A 203 -10.34 -8.47 8.16
N LYS A 204 -10.48 -9.73 7.71
CA LYS A 204 -9.54 -10.29 6.73
C LYS A 204 -9.91 -9.75 5.35
N PRO A 205 -8.93 -9.50 4.47
CA PRO A 205 -9.20 -9.09 3.11
C PRO A 205 -10.13 -10.10 2.45
N SER A 206 -11.24 -9.62 1.90
CA SER A 206 -12.04 -10.45 1.01
C SER A 206 -11.23 -10.66 -0.27
N SER A 207 -10.98 -11.92 -0.65
CA SER A 207 -10.40 -12.21 -1.95
C SER A 207 -11.24 -11.50 -3.03
N PRO A 208 -10.65 -10.61 -3.84
CA PRO A 208 -11.40 -9.87 -4.84
C PRO A 208 -12.08 -10.87 -5.80
N THR A 209 -13.39 -10.77 -5.93
CA THR A 209 -14.13 -11.65 -6.84
C THR A 209 -14.06 -11.14 -8.28
N ALA A 210 -13.59 -11.95 -9.24
CA ALA A 210 -13.64 -11.70 -10.69
C ALA A 210 -15.06 -11.54 -11.25
N GLY A 211 -16.09 -11.88 -10.46
CA GLY A 211 -17.48 -11.92 -10.90
C GLY A 211 -18.13 -13.25 -10.54
N THR A 212 -19.25 -13.56 -11.17
CA THR A 212 -19.98 -14.82 -11.01
C THR A 212 -19.93 -15.63 -12.30
N TYR A 213 -19.83 -16.95 -12.17
CA TYR A 213 -19.90 -17.92 -13.25
C TYR A 213 -21.06 -18.88 -13.02
N THR A 214 -21.84 -19.13 -14.06
CA THR A 214 -22.92 -20.12 -14.02
C THR A 214 -22.36 -21.46 -14.47
N VAL A 215 -22.40 -22.45 -13.58
CA VAL A 215 -21.92 -23.81 -13.83
C VAL A 215 -22.65 -24.41 -15.04
N GLY A 216 -21.89 -24.92 -16.01
CA GLY A 216 -22.37 -25.66 -17.17
C GLY A 216 -22.47 -27.16 -16.90
N LYS A 217 -23.10 -27.90 -17.82
CA LYS A 217 -23.14 -29.37 -17.76
C LYS A 217 -21.74 -29.94 -17.96
N GLY A 218 -21.25 -30.72 -16.99
CA GLY A 218 -19.92 -31.36 -17.04
C GLY A 218 -18.79 -30.50 -16.50
N ASP A 219 -19.08 -29.29 -16.03
CA ASP A 219 -18.07 -28.46 -15.37
C ASP A 219 -17.66 -29.07 -14.04
N THR A 220 -16.36 -29.03 -13.78
CA THR A 220 -15.75 -29.24 -12.45
C THR A 220 -15.13 -27.94 -11.96
N LEU A 221 -14.96 -27.76 -10.65
CA LEU A 221 -14.25 -26.58 -10.13
C LEU A 221 -12.84 -26.45 -10.72
N TRP A 222 -12.16 -27.56 -10.99
CA TRP A 222 -10.87 -27.58 -11.69
C TRP A 222 -10.97 -27.00 -13.09
N SER A 223 -11.93 -27.46 -13.90
CA SER A 223 -12.13 -26.97 -15.27
C SER A 223 -12.49 -25.48 -15.30
N ILE A 224 -13.32 -25.02 -14.35
CA ILE A 224 -13.69 -23.62 -14.20
C ILE A 224 -12.47 -22.80 -13.80
N ALA A 225 -11.66 -23.26 -12.83
CA ALA A 225 -10.45 -22.57 -12.41
C ALA A 225 -9.41 -22.50 -13.54
N ALA A 226 -9.20 -23.58 -14.29
CA ALA A 226 -8.31 -23.59 -15.45
C ALA A 226 -8.79 -22.59 -16.53
N SER A 227 -10.08 -22.61 -16.86
CA SER A 227 -10.67 -21.74 -17.88
C SER A 227 -10.69 -20.26 -17.48
N LYS A 228 -11.15 -19.95 -16.27
CA LYS A 228 -11.45 -18.59 -15.83
C LYS A 228 -10.29 -17.94 -15.06
N LEU A 229 -9.48 -18.72 -14.37
CA LEU A 229 -8.35 -18.26 -13.55
C LEU A 229 -6.99 -18.58 -14.18
N GLY A 230 -6.96 -19.29 -15.32
CA GLY A 230 -5.73 -19.70 -15.99
C GLY A 230 -4.94 -20.80 -15.27
N ASN A 231 -5.44 -21.29 -14.13
CA ASN A 231 -4.79 -22.36 -13.36
C ASN A 231 -5.85 -23.22 -12.63
N GLY A 232 -5.93 -24.50 -13.01
CA GLY A 232 -6.87 -25.47 -12.44
C GLY A 232 -6.68 -25.71 -10.94
N SER A 233 -5.46 -25.56 -10.41
CA SER A 233 -5.18 -25.75 -8.98
C SER A 233 -5.84 -24.70 -8.08
N ARG A 234 -6.32 -23.59 -8.66
CA ARG A 234 -7.04 -22.52 -7.96
C ARG A 234 -8.51 -22.85 -7.67
N TRP A 235 -8.96 -24.07 -7.97
CA TRP A 235 -10.31 -24.55 -7.67
C TRP A 235 -10.69 -24.40 -6.18
N THR A 236 -9.70 -24.55 -5.29
CA THR A 236 -9.89 -24.41 -3.83
C THR A 236 -10.30 -22.99 -3.43
N GLU A 237 -9.84 -21.97 -4.17
CA GLU A 237 -10.26 -20.58 -3.96
C GLU A 237 -11.75 -20.41 -4.29
N ILE A 238 -12.22 -21.03 -5.37
CA ILE A 238 -13.64 -21.00 -5.77
C ILE A 238 -14.49 -21.70 -4.69
N ALA A 239 -14.07 -22.89 -4.24
CA ALA A 239 -14.79 -23.63 -3.20
C ALA A 239 -14.92 -22.84 -1.90
N LYS A 240 -13.81 -22.28 -1.41
CA LYS A 240 -13.74 -21.47 -0.19
C LYS A 240 -14.57 -20.20 -0.31
N LEU A 241 -14.48 -19.50 -1.44
CA LEU A 241 -15.19 -18.24 -1.68
C LEU A 241 -16.71 -18.42 -1.68
N ASN A 242 -17.20 -19.57 -2.16
CA ASN A 242 -18.62 -19.90 -2.20
C ASN A 242 -19.11 -20.71 -1.00
N LYS A 243 -18.23 -21.01 -0.03
CA LYS A 243 -18.54 -21.83 1.15
C LYS A 243 -19.18 -23.18 0.78
N LEU A 244 -18.65 -23.82 -0.25
CA LEU A 244 -19.15 -25.14 -0.67
C LEU A 244 -18.83 -26.18 0.39
N ALA A 245 -19.84 -26.93 0.83
CA ALA A 245 -19.68 -28.03 1.78
C ALA A 245 -18.96 -29.23 1.13
N ASP A 246 -19.23 -29.46 -0.15
CA ASP A 246 -18.58 -30.44 -0.99
C ASP A 246 -18.19 -29.79 -2.32
N ALA A 247 -16.91 -29.87 -2.66
CA ALA A 247 -16.32 -29.27 -3.84
C ALA A 247 -16.69 -30.00 -5.14
N ASP A 248 -17.09 -31.27 -5.04
CA ASP A 248 -17.45 -32.11 -6.18
C ASP A 248 -18.95 -32.05 -6.53
N GLN A 249 -19.75 -31.36 -5.73
CA GLN A 249 -21.22 -31.30 -5.85
C GLN A 249 -21.73 -30.01 -6.51
N ILE A 250 -20.96 -29.43 -7.42
CA ILE A 250 -21.47 -28.28 -8.20
C ILE A 250 -22.48 -28.76 -9.25
N VAL A 251 -23.58 -28.02 -9.40
CA VAL A 251 -24.68 -28.41 -10.31
C VAL A 251 -24.87 -27.40 -11.44
N PRO A 252 -25.25 -27.85 -12.66
CA PRO A 252 -25.54 -26.93 -13.76
C PRO A 252 -26.59 -25.87 -13.38
N GLY A 253 -26.32 -24.61 -13.72
CA GLY A 253 -27.13 -23.46 -13.34
C GLY A 253 -26.74 -22.80 -12.02
N GLN A 254 -25.90 -23.43 -11.19
CA GLN A 254 -25.39 -22.84 -9.96
C GLN A 254 -24.50 -21.63 -10.27
N LYS A 255 -24.70 -20.50 -9.59
CA LYS A 255 -23.84 -19.32 -9.70
C LYS A 255 -22.73 -19.38 -8.67
N LEU A 256 -21.48 -19.48 -9.13
CA LEU A 256 -20.28 -19.44 -8.31
C LEU A 256 -19.61 -18.08 -8.42
N LYS A 257 -19.28 -17.45 -7.30
CA LYS A 257 -18.34 -16.34 -7.24
C LYS A 257 -16.95 -16.85 -7.64
N LEU A 258 -16.27 -16.15 -8.52
CA LEU A 258 -14.91 -16.47 -8.93
C LEU A 258 -13.94 -15.49 -8.28
N PRO A 259 -12.73 -15.88 -7.86
CA PRO A 259 -11.65 -14.96 -7.51
C PRO A 259 -11.07 -14.28 -8.76
N LYS A 260 -10.36 -13.15 -8.61
CA LYS A 260 -9.69 -12.47 -9.74
C LYS A 260 -8.73 -13.42 -10.48
N LYS A 261 -8.72 -13.34 -11.81
CA LYS A 261 -7.79 -14.08 -12.69
C LYS A 261 -6.35 -13.75 -12.33
#